data_AF-A0A447KUJ2-F1
#
_entry.id   AF-A0A447KUJ2-F1
#
_cell.length_a   1.000
_cell.length_b   1.000
_cell.length_c   1.000
_cell.angle_alpha   90.00
_cell.angle_beta   90.00
_cell.angle_gamma   90.00
#
_symmetry.space_group_name_H-M   'P 1'
#
loop_
_entity.id
_entity.type
_entity.pdbx_description
1 polymer ?
#
loop_
_entity_poly.entity_id
_entity_poly.type
_entity_poly.pdbx_seq_one_letter_code
_entity_poly.pdbx_strand_id
1 'polypeptide(L)'
;MPHRDASFRIRGQKLARSPHRYSGRTAMRADISVHEPRQPQDKDTMFAFSMEGNNNPLADRQQIPFAWAPGWNSPQAWNKFQAEVGGKLRHGDPGVRLIEAGEGNLDYFTSVPTAFEAQGWRVAPYYHLFGSDEMSQRSQVIQQRHAAGVRDG
;
A
#
# COMPACT_ATOMS: atom_id res chain seq x y z
N MET A 1 24.22 -6.48 9.69
CA MET A 1 23.25 -6.92 10.72
C MET A 1 22.76 -8.31 10.33
N PRO A 2 22.73 -9.31 11.23
CA PRO A 2 22.23 -10.64 10.89
C PRO A 2 20.76 -10.59 10.44
N HIS A 3 20.42 -11.45 9.49
CA HIS A 3 19.04 -11.66 9.06
C HIS A 3 18.19 -12.05 10.27
N ARG A 4 17.06 -11.39 10.47
CA ARG A 4 16.18 -11.62 11.63
C ARG A 4 15.05 -12.54 11.19
N ASP A 5 14.89 -13.64 11.90
CA ASP A 5 13.88 -14.65 11.58
C ASP A 5 12.59 -14.44 12.39
N ALA A 6 11.61 -15.33 12.23
CA ALA A 6 10.29 -15.23 12.86
C ALA A 6 10.31 -15.10 14.40
N SER A 7 11.39 -15.56 15.04
CA SER A 7 11.61 -15.50 16.49
C SER A 7 12.07 -14.13 16.98
N PHE A 8 12.42 -13.19 16.09
CA PHE A 8 12.96 -11.89 16.49
C PHE A 8 11.98 -11.08 17.35
N ARG A 9 12.47 -10.52 18.46
CA ARG A 9 11.70 -9.69 19.39
C ARG A 9 12.51 -8.50 19.86
N ILE A 10 11.83 -7.42 20.23
CA ILE A 10 12.42 -6.30 20.97
C ILE A 10 11.79 -6.27 22.34
N ARG A 11 12.59 -6.52 23.39
CA ARG A 11 12.10 -6.63 24.78
C ARG A 11 10.89 -7.57 24.88
N GLY A 12 11.00 -8.75 24.27
CA GLY A 12 9.94 -9.77 24.24
C GLY A 12 8.79 -9.51 23.26
N GLN A 13 8.70 -8.34 22.63
CA GLN A 13 7.60 -7.98 21.73
C GLN A 13 7.94 -8.23 20.25
N LYS A 14 6.96 -8.72 19.49
CA LYS A 14 6.98 -8.68 18.02
C LYS A 14 6.94 -7.24 17.52
N LEU A 15 7.21 -7.05 16.23
CA LEU A 15 7.03 -5.75 15.57
C LEU A 15 5.55 -5.53 15.28
N ALA A 16 5.00 -4.39 15.71
CA ALA A 16 3.64 -4.03 15.33
C ALA A 16 3.59 -3.76 13.82
N ARG A 17 2.51 -4.15 13.16
CA ARG A 17 2.30 -3.88 11.73
C ARG A 17 1.16 -2.92 11.43
N SER A 18 0.45 -2.49 12.47
CA SER A 18 -0.63 -1.51 12.37
C SER A 18 -0.37 -0.35 13.33
N PRO A 19 -0.67 0.90 12.94
CA PRO A 19 -0.50 2.04 13.83
C PRO A 19 -1.51 2.02 14.98
N HIS A 20 -1.15 2.63 16.13
CA HIS A 20 -2.02 2.79 17.32
C HIS A 20 -3.36 3.48 17.05
N ARG A 21 -3.56 4.08 15.87
CA ARG A 21 -4.80 4.73 15.47
C ARG A 21 -5.64 3.89 14.51
N TYR A 22 -5.32 2.61 14.33
CA TYR A 22 -6.16 1.68 13.58
C TYR A 22 -7.39 1.26 14.41
N SER A 23 -8.22 2.24 14.77
CA SER A 23 -9.45 2.09 15.56
C SER A 23 -10.64 2.00 14.60
N GLY A 24 -11.07 0.79 14.28
CA GLY A 24 -12.25 0.57 13.42
C GLY A 24 -12.60 -0.89 13.18
N ARG A 25 -11.82 -1.81 13.75
CA ARG A 25 -11.92 -3.24 13.48
C ARG A 25 -13.25 -3.84 13.90
N THR A 26 -13.75 -3.41 15.05
CA THR A 26 -15.01 -3.88 15.60
C THR A 26 -16.18 -3.33 14.78
N ALA A 27 -16.09 -2.05 14.39
CA ALA A 27 -17.10 -1.42 13.55
C ALA A 27 -17.24 -2.10 12.17
N MET A 28 -16.14 -2.60 11.58
CA MET A 28 -16.15 -3.26 10.27
C MET A 28 -16.96 -4.58 10.23
N ARG A 29 -17.27 -5.19 11.37
CA ARG A 29 -18.06 -6.44 11.44
C ARG A 29 -19.23 -6.37 12.42
N ALA A 30 -19.58 -5.16 12.87
CA ALA A 30 -20.60 -4.96 13.90
C ALA A 30 -22.00 -5.43 13.45
N ASP A 31 -22.24 -5.50 12.14
CA ASP A 31 -23.44 -6.07 11.51
C ASP A 31 -23.55 -7.61 11.66
N ILE A 32 -22.41 -8.29 11.86
CA ILE A 32 -22.34 -9.75 12.07
C ILE A 32 -22.20 -10.08 13.56
N SER A 33 -21.30 -9.38 14.26
CA SER A 33 -21.03 -9.58 15.68
C SER A 33 -20.37 -8.36 16.29
N VAL A 34 -20.82 -7.96 17.49
CA VAL A 34 -20.21 -6.89 18.29
C VAL A 34 -18.91 -7.32 18.98
N HIS A 35 -18.60 -8.62 19.00
CA HIS A 35 -17.36 -9.13 19.57
C HIS A 35 -16.23 -9.09 18.54
N GLU A 36 -15.12 -8.42 18.89
CA GLU A 36 -13.91 -8.42 18.04
C GLU A 36 -13.31 -9.82 17.96
N PRO A 37 -13.21 -10.44 16.78
CA PRO A 37 -12.52 -11.72 16.63
C PRO A 37 -11.05 -11.61 17.01
N ARG A 38 -10.52 -12.65 17.66
CA ARG A 38 -9.09 -12.73 17.98
C ARG A 38 -8.25 -12.57 16.71
N GLN A 39 -7.17 -11.79 16.85
CA GLN A 39 -6.25 -11.59 15.75
C GLN A 39 -5.52 -12.87 15.32
N PRO A 40 -5.35 -13.08 14.00
CA PRO A 40 -4.48 -14.14 13.49
C PRO A 40 -3.08 -14.01 14.10
N GLN A 41 -2.50 -15.14 14.49
CA GLN A 41 -1.10 -15.15 14.93
C GLN A 41 -0.20 -15.37 13.72
N ASP A 42 0.74 -14.45 13.51
CA ASP A 42 1.85 -14.68 12.60
C ASP A 42 2.82 -15.66 13.26
N LYS A 43 3.11 -16.80 12.65
CA LYS A 43 4.16 -17.71 13.14
C LYS A 43 5.44 -17.62 12.33
N ASP A 44 5.34 -17.08 11.12
CA ASP A 44 6.37 -17.17 10.08
C ASP A 44 7.18 -15.88 9.99
N THR A 45 6.72 -14.80 10.62
CA THR A 45 7.42 -13.52 10.64
C THR A 45 7.57 -12.93 12.04
N MET A 46 8.47 -11.96 12.17
CA MET A 46 8.66 -11.16 13.38
C MET A 46 7.55 -10.12 13.61
N PHE A 47 6.58 -10.00 12.70
CA PHE A 47 5.49 -9.04 12.77
C PHE A 47 4.26 -9.62 13.48
N ALA A 48 3.45 -8.75 14.10
CA ALA A 48 2.16 -9.10 14.69
C ALA A 48 1.03 -8.56 13.82
N PHE A 49 -0.08 -9.32 13.66
CA PHE A 49 -1.31 -8.88 12.97
C PHE A 49 -2.11 -7.82 13.79
N SER A 50 -1.40 -6.95 14.51
CA SER A 50 -1.94 -6.09 15.54
C SER A 50 -1.21 -4.74 15.60
N MET A 51 -1.86 -3.83 16.31
CA MET A 51 -1.30 -2.58 16.82
C MET A 51 -0.33 -2.84 17.98
N GLU A 52 -0.50 -3.97 18.65
CA GLU A 52 0.35 -4.44 19.74
C GLU A 52 1.71 -4.90 19.20
N GLY A 53 2.77 -4.35 19.77
CA GLY A 53 4.15 -4.68 19.41
C GLY A 53 5.05 -3.46 19.41
N ASN A 54 6.34 -3.69 19.19
CA ASN A 54 7.32 -2.62 19.15
C ASN A 54 7.18 -1.80 17.86
N ASN A 55 7.07 -0.48 18.01
CA ASN A 55 7.19 0.49 16.92
C ASN A 55 8.20 1.62 17.24
N ASN A 56 9.01 1.48 18.29
CA ASN A 56 9.92 2.55 18.71
C ASN A 56 10.95 2.89 17.61
N PRO A 57 11.06 4.16 17.17
CA PRO A 57 12.02 4.59 16.15
C PRO A 57 13.49 4.35 16.52
N LEU A 58 13.80 4.32 17.82
CA LEU A 58 15.15 4.10 18.35
C LEU A 58 15.45 2.62 18.64
N ALA A 59 14.48 1.72 18.42
CA ALA A 59 14.77 0.31 18.61
C ALA A 59 15.69 -0.17 17.49
N ASP A 60 16.72 -0.93 17.86
CA ASP A 60 17.68 -1.49 16.93
C ASP A 60 16.99 -2.47 15.98
N ARG A 61 16.47 -1.99 14.84
CA ARG A 61 15.79 -2.77 13.80
C ARG A 61 15.78 -2.03 12.46
N GLN A 62 15.85 -2.82 11.39
CA GLN A 62 15.72 -2.34 10.01
C GLN A 62 14.29 -2.44 9.50
N GLN A 63 13.55 -3.45 9.96
CA GLN A 63 12.20 -3.73 9.50
C GLN A 63 11.22 -2.69 10.05
N ILE A 64 10.76 -1.75 9.22
CA ILE A 64 9.79 -0.71 9.57
C ILE A 64 8.54 -0.89 8.70
N PRO A 65 7.49 -1.57 9.19
CA PRO A 65 6.29 -1.86 8.40
C PRO A 65 5.41 -0.62 8.18
N PHE A 66 5.52 0.37 9.06
CA PHE A 66 4.91 1.69 8.93
C PHE A 66 5.69 2.69 9.81
N ALA A 67 5.73 3.96 9.38
CA ALA A 67 6.31 5.04 10.16
C ALA A 67 5.21 5.77 10.97
N TRP A 68 5.37 5.81 12.29
CA TRP A 68 4.50 6.55 13.19
C TRP A 68 5.27 7.00 14.43
N ALA A 69 4.95 8.18 14.95
CA ALA A 69 5.42 8.64 16.24
C ALA A 69 4.35 9.51 16.90
N PRO A 70 4.33 9.63 18.25
CA PRO A 70 3.40 10.51 18.94
C PRO A 70 3.46 11.94 18.38
N GLY A 71 2.32 12.47 17.93
CA GLY A 71 2.23 13.80 17.31
C GLY A 71 2.59 13.88 15.82
N TRP A 72 2.96 12.78 15.17
CA TRP A 72 3.36 12.73 13.74
C TRP A 72 2.54 11.67 13.00
N ASN A 73 1.50 12.09 12.28
CA ASN A 73 0.53 11.22 11.60
C ASN A 73 0.58 11.32 10.06
N SER A 74 1.74 11.68 9.53
CA SER A 74 1.94 12.07 8.13
C SER A 74 3.32 11.58 7.65
N PRO A 75 3.68 11.71 6.35
CA PRO A 75 4.96 11.22 5.83
C PRO A 75 6.19 11.72 6.62
N GLN A 76 6.08 12.87 7.28
CA GLN A 76 7.13 13.44 8.12
C GLN A 76 7.46 12.57 9.35
N ALA A 77 6.63 11.59 9.72
CA ALA A 77 6.96 10.60 10.75
C ALA A 77 8.25 9.82 10.42
N TRP A 78 8.59 9.66 9.14
CA TRP A 78 9.85 9.05 8.69
C TRP A 78 11.10 9.73 9.26
N ASN A 79 11.04 11.04 9.51
CA ASN A 79 12.16 11.79 10.09
C ASN A 79 12.59 11.22 11.46
N LYS A 80 11.70 10.57 12.21
CA LYS A 80 12.03 9.93 13.48
C LYS A 80 12.82 8.63 13.31
N PHE A 81 12.71 7.99 12.16
CA PHE A 81 13.36 6.72 11.82
C PHE A 81 14.68 6.91 11.04
N GLN A 82 14.93 8.11 10.52
CA GLN A 82 16.17 8.47 9.83
C GLN A 82 17.22 9.03 10.81
N ALA A 83 18.50 8.84 10.49
CA ALA A 83 19.61 9.39 11.26
C ALA A 83 19.59 10.93 11.25
N GLU A 84 19.32 11.49 10.08
CA GLU A 84 19.08 12.91 9.79
C GLU A 84 17.90 13.03 8.83
N VAL A 85 17.26 14.22 8.76
CA VAL A 85 16.11 14.43 7.88
C VAL A 85 16.53 14.23 6.41
N GLY A 86 15.87 13.30 5.72
CA GLY A 86 16.20 12.96 4.32
C GLY A 86 17.40 12.02 4.18
N GLY A 87 18.05 11.63 5.28
CA GLY A 87 19.17 10.71 5.27
C GLY A 87 18.76 9.24 5.37
N LYS A 88 19.76 8.38 5.61
CA LYS A 88 19.57 6.93 5.77
C LYS A 88 18.77 6.58 7.03
N LEU A 89 18.15 5.40 7.02
CA LEU A 89 17.51 4.86 8.21
C LEU A 89 18.53 4.62 9.33
N ARG A 90 18.15 4.90 10.59
CA ARG A 90 19.04 4.83 11.77
C ARG A 90 19.77 3.49 11.92
N HIS A 91 19.12 2.40 11.53
CA HIS A 91 19.65 1.05 11.69
C HIS A 91 19.99 0.37 10.35
N GLY A 92 20.05 1.16 9.27
CA GLY A 92 20.28 0.69 7.90
C GLY A 92 18.99 0.41 7.13
N ASP A 93 19.13 0.33 5.80
CA ASP A 93 18.00 0.16 4.89
C ASP A 93 17.57 -1.31 4.84
N PRO A 94 16.27 -1.61 5.00
CA PRO A 94 15.78 -2.98 4.93
C PRO A 94 15.73 -3.50 3.48
N GLY A 95 15.91 -4.80 3.33
CA GLY A 95 15.73 -5.51 2.06
C GLY A 95 17.04 -5.91 1.40
N VAL A 96 16.91 -6.78 0.40
CA VAL A 96 18.01 -7.20 -0.48
C VAL A 96 17.66 -6.73 -1.88
N ARG A 97 18.61 -6.12 -2.57
CA ARG A 97 18.43 -5.76 -3.98
C ARG A 97 18.39 -7.05 -4.80
N LEU A 98 17.22 -7.34 -5.38
CA LEU A 98 17.01 -8.54 -6.20
C LEU A 98 17.31 -8.28 -7.69
N ILE A 99 17.11 -7.04 -8.14
CA ILE A 99 17.29 -6.64 -9.54
C ILE A 99 18.38 -5.58 -9.57
N GLU A 100 19.47 -5.91 -10.24
CA GLU A 100 20.52 -4.95 -10.57
C GLU A 100 20.08 -4.08 -11.74
N ALA A 101 20.49 -2.82 -11.72
CA ALA A 101 20.35 -1.98 -12.89
C ALA A 101 21.35 -2.51 -13.93
N GLY A 102 20.84 -3.22 -14.94
CA GLY A 102 21.64 -3.52 -16.13
C GLY A 102 21.86 -2.25 -16.95
N GLU A 103 22.80 -2.30 -17.89
CA GLU A 103 22.83 -1.37 -19.01
C GLU A 103 21.54 -1.60 -19.80
N GLY A 104 20.50 -0.82 -19.47
CA GLY A 104 19.18 -0.96 -20.05
C GLY A 104 19.22 -0.58 -21.51
N ASN A 105 19.51 -1.55 -22.37
CA ASN A 105 19.20 -1.48 -23.78
C ASN A 105 18.19 -2.58 -24.10
N LEU A 106 17.01 -2.46 -23.50
CA LEU A 106 15.84 -3.08 -24.12
C LEU A 106 15.51 -2.21 -25.31
N ASP A 107 15.69 -2.75 -26.51
CA ASP A 107 15.33 -2.04 -27.73
C ASP A 107 13.86 -1.61 -27.63
N TYR A 108 13.59 -0.34 -27.95
CA TYR A 108 12.22 0.10 -28.15
C TYR A 108 11.58 -0.76 -29.23
N PHE A 109 10.30 -1.08 -29.07
CA PHE A 109 9.55 -1.76 -30.13
C PHE A 109 9.62 -0.94 -31.41
N THR A 110 10.33 -1.44 -32.42
CA THR A 110 10.46 -0.81 -33.74
C THR A 110 9.36 -1.25 -34.70
N SER A 111 8.66 -2.34 -34.37
CA SER A 111 7.53 -2.84 -35.15
C SER A 111 6.28 -2.02 -34.86
N VAL A 112 5.89 -1.18 -35.82
CA VAL A 112 4.55 -0.59 -35.84
C VAL A 112 3.58 -1.65 -36.36
N PRO A 113 2.54 -2.04 -35.60
CA PRO A 113 1.54 -2.97 -36.11
C PRO A 113 0.83 -2.37 -37.32
N THR A 114 0.39 -3.23 -38.24
CA THR A 114 -0.37 -2.82 -39.42
C THR A 114 -1.59 -2.00 -39.02
N ALA A 115 -1.94 -1.00 -39.84
CA ALA A 115 -3.11 -0.17 -39.59
C ALA A 115 -4.35 -1.05 -39.40
N PHE A 116 -5.17 -0.71 -38.41
CA PHE A 116 -6.37 -1.47 -38.11
C PHE A 116 -7.38 -1.39 -39.26
N GLU A 117 -7.83 -2.54 -39.76
CA GLU A 117 -8.93 -2.64 -40.72
C GLU A 117 -10.22 -3.08 -40.02
N ALA A 118 -11.27 -2.26 -40.13
CA ALA A 118 -12.57 -2.57 -39.54
C ALA A 118 -13.28 -3.67 -40.35
N GLN A 119 -13.52 -4.83 -39.73
CA GLN A 119 -14.20 -5.98 -40.34
C GLN A 119 -15.72 -6.01 -40.03
N GLY A 120 -16.25 -4.94 -39.42
CA GLY A 120 -17.64 -4.82 -38.99
C GLY A 120 -17.80 -3.86 -37.81
N TRP A 121 -19.01 -3.82 -37.24
CA TRP A 121 -19.30 -3.04 -36.04
C TRP A 121 -18.53 -3.58 -34.83
N ARG A 122 -17.87 -2.68 -34.11
CA ARG A 122 -17.08 -3.01 -32.92
C ARG A 122 -17.45 -2.07 -31.79
N VAL A 123 -17.78 -2.63 -30.64
CA VAL A 123 -18.02 -1.84 -29.42
C VAL A 123 -16.69 -1.67 -28.72
N ALA A 124 -16.27 -0.43 -28.54
CA ALA A 124 -15.10 -0.08 -27.73
C ALA A 124 -15.59 0.70 -26.49
N PRO A 125 -15.16 0.31 -25.28
CA PRO A 125 -15.55 1.02 -24.08
C PRO A 125 -14.86 2.39 -24.05
N TYR A 126 -15.66 3.45 -23.90
CA TYR A 126 -15.15 4.81 -23.73
C TYR A 126 -15.08 5.15 -22.24
N TYR A 127 -13.91 4.95 -21.64
CA TYR A 127 -13.68 5.25 -20.23
C TYR A 127 -13.37 6.74 -20.05
N HIS A 128 -14.09 7.37 -19.13
CA HIS A 128 -13.73 8.68 -18.62
C HIS A 128 -12.65 8.51 -17.56
N LEU A 129 -11.77 9.52 -17.45
CA LEU A 129 -10.75 9.57 -16.40
C LEU A 129 -11.35 9.41 -14.99
N PHE A 130 -12.60 9.85 -14.81
CA PHE A 130 -13.35 9.72 -13.56
C PHE A 130 -14.80 9.32 -13.81
N GLY A 131 -15.31 8.39 -12.99
CA GLY A 131 -16.72 8.00 -13.00
C GLY A 131 -17.05 6.74 -13.79
N SER A 132 -16.07 6.13 -14.48
CA SER A 132 -16.29 4.90 -15.23
C SER A 132 -16.00 3.62 -14.43
N ASP A 133 -15.50 3.72 -13.19
CA ASP A 133 -15.42 2.59 -12.25
C ASP A 133 -16.80 2.22 -11.67
N GLU A 134 -16.94 0.98 -11.22
CA GLU A 134 -18.23 0.40 -10.85
C GLU A 134 -18.97 1.18 -9.75
N MET A 135 -18.26 1.63 -8.72
CA MET A 135 -18.87 2.36 -7.61
C MET A 135 -19.27 3.77 -8.02
N SER A 136 -18.41 4.46 -8.77
CA SER A 136 -18.72 5.82 -9.21
C SER A 136 -19.89 5.86 -10.19
N GLN A 137 -20.04 4.86 -11.07
CA GLN A 137 -21.19 4.79 -11.98
C GLN A 137 -22.54 4.72 -11.26
N ARG A 138 -22.58 4.18 -10.04
CA ARG A 138 -23.80 4.08 -9.23
C ARG A 138 -24.13 5.36 -8.46
N SER A 139 -23.24 6.36 -8.49
CA SER A 139 -23.48 7.65 -7.84
C SER A 139 -24.36 8.56 -8.69
N GLN A 140 -25.47 9.03 -8.11
CA GLN A 140 -26.38 9.99 -8.77
C GLN A 140 -25.66 11.27 -9.21
N VAL A 141 -24.69 11.74 -8.44
CA VAL A 141 -23.91 12.96 -8.75
C VAL A 141 -23.02 12.75 -9.98
N ILE A 142 -22.45 11.55 -10.15
CA ILE A 142 -21.64 11.21 -11.31
C ILE A 142 -22.53 11.09 -12.55
N GLN A 143 -23.66 10.40 -12.44
CA GLN A 143 -24.61 10.20 -13.54
C GLN A 143 -25.13 11.54 -14.11
N GLN A 144 -25.45 12.51 -13.25
CA GLN A 144 -25.89 13.84 -13.68
C GLN A 144 -24.82 14.59 -14.50
N ARG A 145 -23.54 14.34 -14.25
CA ARG A 145 -22.42 15.03 -14.91
C ARG A 145 -21.93 14.31 -16.17
N HIS A 146 -22.23 13.01 -16.31
CA HIS A 146 -21.87 12.20 -17.49
C HIS A 146 -22.83 12.40 -18.67
N ALA A 147 -24.10 12.76 -18.43
CA ALA A 147 -25.15 12.87 -19.45
C ALA A 147 -24.97 14.04 -20.47
N ALA A 148 -23.95 14.89 -20.34
CA ALA A 148 -23.76 16.06 -21.19
C ALA A 148 -22.88 15.82 -22.44
N GLY A 149 -22.39 14.60 -22.67
CA GLY A 149 -21.31 14.34 -23.63
C GLY A 149 -21.66 13.64 -24.95
N VAL A 150 -22.88 13.11 -25.12
CA VAL A 150 -23.26 12.44 -26.38
C VAL A 150 -24.06 13.42 -27.23
N ARG A 151 -23.35 14.21 -28.05
CA ARG A 151 -23.96 14.77 -29.26
C ARG A 151 -23.70 13.77 -30.37
N ASP A 152 -24.80 13.22 -30.88
CA ASP A 152 -24.82 12.35 -32.05
C ASP A 152 -24.02 12.97 -33.20
N GLY A 153 -23.15 12.15 -33.79
CA GLY A 153 -22.51 12.36 -35.08
C GLY A 153 -22.81 11.17 -35.97
#